data_AF-A0A090TBS0-F1
#
_entry.id   AF-A0A090TBS0-F1
#
_cell.length_a   1.000
_cell.length_b   1.000
_cell.length_c   1.000
_cell.angle_alpha   90.00
_cell.angle_beta   90.00
_cell.angle_gamma   90.00
#
_symmetry.space_group_name_H-M   'P 1'
#
loop_
_entity.id
_entity.type
_entity.pdbx_description
1 polymer ?
#
loop_
_entity_poly.entity_id
_entity_poly.type
_entity_poly.pdbx_seq_one_letter_code
_entity_poly.pdbx_strand_id
1 'polypeptide(L)'
;MHNGVMKAWLESSHLAGANATYVEDLYELYLSDPEQVSEEWRRVFDGLPVQPDVVEQPHSRVRDYFRRLAQETKHSSAQVSDPEVDAKQVKVLQLINAYRFRGHQAANLDPLGLWKRPTVDELEPAFHSLTEDDLDETFNVGSFAIGQESMTLRDLHKALQKTYCGSIGAEYMHMTNTAQKRWIQQRLESVVGQPSFDSEHKHTS
;
A
#
# COMPACT_ATOMS: atom_id res chain seq x y z
N MET A 1 -20.26 -6.91 3.47
CA MET A 1 -21.34 -6.37 2.61
C MET A 1 -21.52 -4.91 3.00
N HIS A 2 -20.91 -4.00 2.24
CA HIS A 2 -21.06 -2.57 2.51
C HIS A 2 -22.49 -2.18 2.13
N ASN A 3 -23.31 -1.81 3.11
CA ASN A 3 -24.70 -1.42 2.88
C ASN A 3 -24.74 0.07 2.56
N GLY A 4 -24.59 0.42 1.28
CA GLY A 4 -24.69 1.81 0.80
C GLY A 4 -26.13 2.34 0.84
N VAL A 5 -26.27 3.67 0.85
CA VAL A 5 -27.56 4.39 0.85
C VAL A 5 -28.38 4.01 -0.38
N MET A 6 -27.73 3.89 -1.54
CA MET A 6 -28.37 3.47 -2.77
C MET A 6 -29.01 2.09 -2.67
N LYS A 7 -28.35 1.15 -1.99
CA LYS A 7 -28.87 -0.22 -1.82
C LYS A 7 -30.10 -0.24 -0.92
N ALA A 8 -30.08 0.51 0.18
CA ALA A 8 -31.24 0.64 1.07
C ALA A 8 -32.42 1.33 0.35
N TRP A 9 -32.14 2.33 -0.48
CA TRP A 9 -33.15 2.99 -1.30
C TRP A 9 -33.75 2.04 -2.35
N LEU A 10 -32.91 1.29 -3.07
CA LEU A 10 -33.35 0.28 -4.03
C LEU A 10 -34.23 -0.78 -3.38
N GLU A 11 -33.81 -1.33 -2.23
CA GLU A 11 -34.59 -2.33 -1.47
C GLU A 11 -35.94 -1.79 -0.98
N SER A 12 -36.02 -0.49 -0.68
CA SER A 12 -37.27 0.17 -0.27
C SER A 12 -38.17 0.60 -1.44
N SER A 13 -37.64 0.59 -2.67
CA SER A 13 -38.31 1.08 -3.87
C SER A 13 -38.90 -0.07 -4.71
N HIS A 14 -39.86 0.26 -5.56
CA HIS A 14 -40.43 -0.68 -6.55
C HIS A 14 -39.39 -1.12 -7.61
N LEU A 15 -38.21 -0.50 -7.62
CA LEU A 15 -37.10 -0.78 -8.52
C LEU A 15 -36.20 -1.94 -8.04
N ALA A 16 -36.42 -2.49 -6.83
CA ALA A 16 -35.64 -3.58 -6.21
C ALA A 16 -35.56 -4.90 -7.00
N GLY A 17 -36.43 -5.09 -8.00
CA GLY A 17 -36.57 -6.34 -8.74
C GLY A 17 -35.69 -6.40 -9.99
N ALA A 18 -36.31 -6.70 -11.13
CA ALA A 18 -35.63 -6.94 -12.41
C ALA A 18 -34.81 -5.75 -12.93
N ASN A 19 -35.07 -4.54 -12.44
CA ASN A 19 -34.40 -3.31 -12.89
C ASN A 19 -33.25 -2.87 -11.96
N ALA A 20 -33.02 -3.56 -10.84
CA ALA A 20 -32.03 -3.15 -9.85
C ALA A 20 -30.64 -2.99 -10.46
N THR A 21 -30.22 -3.94 -11.32
CA THR A 21 -28.90 -3.88 -11.98
C THR A 21 -28.76 -2.69 -12.92
N TYR A 22 -29.83 -2.33 -13.64
CA TYR A 22 -29.82 -1.18 -14.54
C TYR A 22 -29.72 0.14 -13.77
N VAL A 23 -30.44 0.24 -12.65
CA VAL A 23 -30.43 1.44 -11.81
C VAL A 23 -29.11 1.57 -11.04
N GLU A 24 -28.50 0.46 -10.64
CA GLU A 24 -27.12 0.44 -10.10
C GLU A 24 -26.11 0.96 -11.12
N ASP A 25 -26.13 0.47 -12.36
CA ASP A 25 -25.19 0.91 -13.40
C ASP A 25 -25.36 2.41 -13.71
N LEU A 26 -26.60 2.92 -13.73
CA LEU A 26 -26.87 4.36 -13.87
C LEU A 26 -26.34 5.18 -12.69
N TYR A 27 -26.44 4.64 -11.48
CA TYR A 27 -25.95 5.31 -10.29
C TYR A 27 -24.42 5.37 -10.23
N GLU A 28 -23.75 4.31 -10.67
CA GLU A 28 -22.29 4.32 -10.81
C GLU A 28 -21.82 5.34 -11.84
N LEU A 29 -22.55 5.49 -12.94
CA LEU A 29 -22.28 6.52 -13.94
C LEU A 29 -22.43 7.92 -13.33
N TYR A 30 -23.48 8.15 -12.54
CA TYR A 30 -23.70 9.38 -11.79
C TYR A 30 -22.57 9.69 -10.79
N LEU A 31 -22.06 8.70 -10.06
CA LEU A 31 -20.91 8.85 -9.15
C LEU A 31 -19.61 9.19 -9.90
N SER A 32 -19.45 8.72 -11.14
CA SER A 32 -18.27 9.03 -11.96
C SER A 32 -18.36 10.41 -12.63
N ASP A 33 -19.54 10.76 -13.15
CA ASP A 33 -19.84 12.00 -13.85
C ASP A 33 -21.36 12.21 -13.93
N PRO A 34 -21.90 13.19 -13.18
CA PRO A 34 -23.33 13.49 -13.18
C PRO A 34 -23.89 13.87 -14.55
N GLU A 35 -23.06 14.36 -15.49
CA GLU A 35 -23.51 14.79 -16.82
C GLU A 35 -23.84 13.63 -17.76
N GLN A 36 -23.31 12.43 -17.49
CA GLN A 36 -23.55 11.24 -18.30
C GLN A 36 -24.92 10.59 -18.05
N VAL A 37 -25.61 11.03 -17.00
CA VAL A 37 -26.96 10.56 -16.63
C VAL A 37 -28.00 11.60 -17.03
N SER A 38 -29.18 11.13 -17.46
CA SER A 38 -30.28 12.02 -17.86
C SER A 38 -30.75 12.89 -16.68
N GLU A 39 -31.28 14.07 -16.99
CA GLU A 39 -31.71 15.04 -15.99
C GLU A 39 -32.74 14.47 -15.00
N GLU A 40 -33.64 13.60 -15.47
CA GLU A 40 -34.64 12.92 -14.66
C GLU A 40 -33.99 12.00 -13.60
N TRP A 41 -32.95 11.25 -13.98
CA TRP A 41 -32.24 10.37 -13.05
C TRP A 41 -31.30 11.14 -12.12
N ARG A 42 -30.71 12.24 -12.59
CA ARG A 42 -29.88 13.13 -11.76
C ARG A 42 -30.68 13.68 -10.58
N ARG A 43 -31.90 14.18 -10.83
CA ARG A 43 -32.80 14.66 -9.77
C ARG A 43 -33.17 13.59 -8.74
N VAL A 44 -33.30 12.34 -9.18
CA VAL A 44 -33.59 11.21 -8.28
C VAL A 44 -32.38 10.94 -7.38
N PHE A 45 -31.17 10.95 -7.93
CA PHE A 45 -29.94 10.68 -7.18
C PHE A 45 -29.51 11.84 -6.27
N ASP A 46 -29.73 13.09 -6.70
CA ASP A 46 -29.56 14.29 -5.86
C ASP A 46 -30.47 14.26 -4.61
N GLY A 47 -31.61 13.59 -4.70
CA GLY A 47 -32.58 13.45 -3.61
C GLY A 47 -32.26 12.34 -2.61
N LEU A 48 -31.19 11.55 -2.83
CA LEU A 48 -30.81 10.48 -1.91
C LEU A 48 -30.22 11.06 -0.62
N PRO A 49 -30.55 10.48 0.55
CA PRO A 49 -30.04 10.97 1.83
C PRO A 49 -28.54 10.70 1.95
N VAL A 50 -27.70 11.72 1.80
CA VAL A 50 -26.26 11.60 2.00
C VAL A 50 -25.96 11.27 3.47
N GLN A 51 -25.44 10.06 3.73
CA GLN A 51 -24.89 9.73 5.03
C GLN A 51 -23.47 10.33 5.13
N PRO A 52 -23.20 11.20 6.12
CA PRO A 52 -21.91 11.90 6.21
C PRO A 52 -20.71 10.97 6.45
N ASP A 53 -20.93 9.75 6.94
CA ASP A 53 -19.87 8.78 7.26
C ASP A 53 -19.66 7.69 6.18
N VAL A 54 -20.44 7.67 5.09
CA VAL A 54 -20.33 6.63 4.05
C VAL A 54 -20.07 7.28 2.70
N VAL A 55 -18.81 7.25 2.26
CA VAL A 55 -18.44 7.63 0.90
C VAL A 55 -18.86 6.52 -0.05
N GLU A 56 -19.85 6.76 -0.90
CA GLU A 56 -20.26 5.79 -1.91
C GLU A 56 -19.23 5.72 -3.04
N GLN A 57 -18.74 4.50 -3.30
CA GLN A 57 -17.72 4.23 -4.30
C GLN A 57 -18.30 3.40 -5.46
N PRO A 58 -17.83 3.57 -6.70
CA PRO A 58 -18.26 2.75 -7.82
C PRO A 58 -17.97 1.25 -7.59
N HIS A 59 -19.01 0.40 -7.66
CA HIS A 59 -18.88 -1.03 -7.41
C HIS A 59 -18.49 -1.84 -8.66
N SER A 60 -18.54 -1.26 -9.86
CA SER A 60 -18.09 -1.87 -11.13
C SER A 60 -16.68 -2.44 -11.05
N ARG A 61 -15.73 -1.73 -10.43
CA ARG A 61 -14.34 -2.21 -10.33
C ARG A 61 -14.25 -3.54 -9.58
N VAL A 62 -14.97 -3.64 -8.47
CA VAL A 62 -15.05 -4.83 -7.63
C VAL A 62 -15.80 -5.96 -8.37
N ARG A 63 -16.92 -5.64 -9.03
CA ARG A 63 -17.72 -6.59 -9.81
C ARG A 63 -16.98 -7.15 -11.02
N ASP A 64 -16.28 -6.30 -11.77
CA ASP A 64 -15.47 -6.70 -12.93
C ASP A 64 -14.26 -7.52 -12.53
N TYR A 65 -13.68 -7.23 -11.35
CA TYR A 65 -12.65 -8.06 -10.75
C TYR A 65 -13.20 -9.46 -10.44
N PHE A 66 -14.32 -9.58 -9.72
CA PHE A 66 -14.94 -10.87 -9.43
C PHE A 66 -15.40 -11.62 -10.69
N ARG A 67 -15.90 -10.90 -11.71
CA ARG A 67 -16.31 -11.47 -13.00
C ARG A 67 -15.12 -12.06 -13.75
N ARG A 68 -13.99 -11.34 -13.82
CA ARG A 68 -12.74 -11.87 -14.40
C ARG A 68 -12.25 -13.08 -13.63
N LEU A 69 -12.27 -13.00 -12.30
CA LEU A 69 -11.84 -14.10 -11.45
C LEU A 69 -12.68 -15.35 -11.69
N ALA A 70 -14.02 -15.23 -11.77
CA ALA A 70 -14.93 -16.34 -12.08
C ALA A 70 -14.69 -16.95 -13.48
N GLN A 71 -14.23 -16.15 -14.44
CA GLN A 71 -13.81 -16.63 -15.77
C GLN A 71 -12.43 -17.31 -15.72
N GLU A 72 -11.54 -16.87 -14.82
CA GLU A 72 -10.20 -17.42 -14.60
C GLU A 72 -10.18 -18.66 -13.67
N THR A 73 -11.21 -18.89 -12.84
CA THR A 73 -11.24 -19.96 -11.81
C THR A 73 -11.39 -21.39 -12.36
N LYS A 74 -11.10 -21.65 -13.65
CA LYS A 74 -10.96 -23.04 -14.11
C LYS A 74 -9.76 -23.75 -13.48
N HIS A 75 -8.76 -23.02 -12.96
CA HIS A 75 -7.64 -23.63 -12.24
C HIS A 75 -7.14 -22.71 -11.11
N SER A 76 -7.15 -23.24 -9.88
CA SER A 76 -6.54 -22.70 -8.64
C SER A 76 -7.37 -21.73 -7.80
N SER A 77 -7.38 -22.03 -6.49
CA SER A 77 -7.95 -21.23 -5.41
C SER A 77 -7.19 -19.90 -5.24
N ALA A 78 -7.69 -18.82 -5.85
CA ALA A 78 -7.18 -17.48 -5.62
C ALA A 78 -7.71 -16.95 -4.27
N GLN A 79 -6.80 -16.48 -3.40
CA GLN A 79 -7.18 -15.62 -2.29
C GLN A 79 -7.67 -14.28 -2.87
N VAL A 80 -8.84 -13.84 -2.43
CA VAL A 80 -9.45 -12.58 -2.89
C VAL A 80 -8.76 -11.42 -2.18
N SER A 81 -7.77 -10.80 -2.81
CA SER A 81 -7.22 -9.49 -2.43
C SER A 81 -7.89 -8.39 -3.26
N ASP A 82 -8.05 -7.20 -2.66
CA ASP A 82 -8.52 -6.00 -3.35
C ASP A 82 -7.44 -5.53 -4.34
N PRO A 83 -7.76 -5.28 -5.63
CA PRO A 83 -6.80 -4.77 -6.61
C PRO A 83 -6.05 -3.51 -6.18
N GLU A 84 -6.67 -2.66 -5.35
CA GLU A 84 -6.03 -1.45 -4.84
C GLU A 84 -4.98 -1.77 -3.77
N VAL A 85 -5.26 -2.74 -2.90
CA VAL A 85 -4.31 -3.25 -1.90
C VAL A 85 -3.12 -3.91 -2.59
N ASP A 86 -3.35 -4.65 -3.67
CA ASP A 86 -2.27 -5.25 -4.46
C ASP A 86 -1.40 -4.20 -5.15
N ALA A 87 -1.98 -3.10 -5.63
CA ALA A 87 -1.23 -1.98 -6.20
C ALA A 87 -0.34 -1.30 -5.14
N LYS A 88 -0.88 -1.00 -3.95
CA LYS A 88 -0.11 -0.44 -2.82
C LYS A 88 0.99 -1.39 -2.37
N GLN A 89 0.73 -2.69 -2.34
CA GLN A 89 1.72 -3.72 -2.00
C GLN A 89 2.95 -3.67 -2.93
N VAL A 90 2.76 -3.43 -4.23
CA VAL A 90 3.89 -3.25 -5.16
C VAL A 90 4.69 -1.99 -4.83
N LYS A 91 4.03 -0.89 -4.42
CA LYS A 91 4.67 0.35 -3.99
C LYS A 91 5.51 0.16 -2.73
N VAL A 92 5.03 -0.63 -1.79
CA VAL A 92 5.78 -1.01 -0.58
C VAL A 92 7.07 -1.76 -0.94
N LEU A 93 7.01 -2.70 -1.89
CA LEU A 93 8.21 -3.41 -2.35
C LEU A 93 9.18 -2.48 -3.11
N GLN A 94 8.67 -1.51 -3.87
CA GLN A 94 9.47 -0.47 -4.51
C GLN A 94 10.19 0.42 -3.47
N LEU A 95 9.49 0.81 -2.41
CA LEU A 95 10.06 1.56 -1.29
C LEU A 95 11.21 0.79 -0.62
N ILE A 96 10.99 -0.49 -0.26
CA ILE A 96 12.06 -1.35 0.30
C ILE A 96 13.29 -1.37 -0.62
N ASN A 97 13.07 -1.51 -1.92
CA ASN A 97 14.15 -1.52 -2.89
C ASN A 97 14.87 -0.17 -2.98
N ALA A 98 14.15 0.96 -2.95
CA ALA A 98 14.74 2.30 -2.93
C ALA A 98 15.69 2.49 -1.73
N TYR A 99 15.29 2.02 -0.54
CA TYR A 99 16.16 2.04 0.64
C TYR A 99 17.43 1.19 0.47
N ARG A 100 17.32 0.00 -0.13
CA ARG A 100 18.48 -0.87 -0.40
C ARG A 100 19.47 -0.24 -1.38
N PHE A 101 18.99 0.50 -2.38
CA PHE A 101 19.82 1.14 -3.39
C PHE A 101 20.39 2.48 -2.95
N ARG A 102 19.58 3.34 -2.33
CA ARG A 102 19.92 4.75 -2.09
C ARG A 102 19.92 5.17 -0.62
N GLY A 103 19.54 4.30 0.31
CA GLY A 103 19.49 4.64 1.74
C GLY A 103 20.83 5.14 2.29
N HIS A 104 21.95 4.61 1.78
CA HIS A 104 23.29 5.06 2.15
C HIS A 104 23.54 6.57 1.89
N GLN A 105 22.82 7.18 0.94
CA GLN A 105 22.93 8.62 0.64
C GLN A 105 22.32 9.47 1.75
N ALA A 106 21.28 8.96 2.42
CA ALA A 106 20.64 9.60 3.56
C ALA A 106 21.21 9.16 4.92
N ALA A 107 22.21 8.27 4.94
CA ALA A 107 22.81 7.77 6.17
C ALA A 107 23.60 8.83 6.94
N ASN A 108 23.51 8.79 8.28
CA ASN A 108 24.23 9.69 9.17
C ASN A 108 25.69 9.25 9.36
N LEU A 109 26.55 9.63 8.40
CA LEU A 109 27.97 9.22 8.39
C LEU A 109 28.92 10.32 8.86
N ASP A 110 28.46 11.57 8.96
CA ASP A 110 29.29 12.70 9.34
C ASP A 110 29.15 12.98 10.85
N PRO A 111 30.16 12.66 11.68
CA PRO A 111 30.10 12.92 13.10
C PRO A 111 30.10 14.43 13.43
N LEU A 112 30.52 15.28 12.51
CA LEU A 112 30.57 16.73 12.70
C LEU A 112 29.30 17.45 12.22
N GLY A 113 28.44 16.78 11.45
CA GLY A 113 27.19 17.36 10.94
C GLY A 113 27.38 18.54 9.98
N LEU A 114 28.53 18.62 9.30
CA LEU A 114 28.84 19.68 8.33
C LEU A 114 28.26 19.39 6.94
N TRP A 115 28.03 18.11 6.64
CA TRP A 115 27.55 17.68 5.33
C TRP A 115 26.09 18.07 5.10
N LYS A 116 25.87 18.99 4.16
CA LYS A 116 24.54 19.29 3.60
C LYS A 116 24.29 18.41 2.39
N ARG A 117 23.67 17.25 2.62
CA ARG A 117 23.31 16.32 1.55
C ARG A 117 21.97 16.68 0.92
N PRO A 118 21.80 16.45 -0.39
CA PRO A 118 20.48 16.54 -1.00
C PRO A 118 19.55 15.48 -0.41
N THR A 119 18.27 15.80 -0.32
CA THR A 119 17.23 14.83 0.04
C THR A 119 17.07 13.83 -1.09
N VAL A 120 16.73 12.58 -0.73
CA VAL A 120 16.46 11.52 -1.68
C VAL A 120 14.96 11.25 -1.65
N ASP A 121 14.24 11.83 -2.60
CA ASP A 121 12.76 11.79 -2.61
C ASP A 121 12.22 10.35 -2.69
N GLU A 122 12.96 9.43 -3.34
CA GLU A 122 12.59 8.01 -3.43
C GLU A 122 12.51 7.28 -2.07
N LEU A 123 13.08 7.84 -1.00
CA LEU A 123 13.00 7.26 0.35
C LEU A 123 11.72 7.64 1.08
N GLU A 124 11.01 8.67 0.61
CA GLU A 124 9.77 9.13 1.21
C GLU A 124 8.58 8.29 0.69
N PRO A 125 7.69 7.78 1.56
CA PRO A 125 6.52 7.01 1.14
C PRO A 125 5.63 7.77 0.13
N ALA A 126 5.52 9.09 0.30
CA ALA A 126 4.74 9.97 -0.58
C ALA A 126 5.19 9.90 -2.05
N PHE A 127 6.48 9.68 -2.32
CA PHE A 127 7.01 9.52 -3.69
C PHE A 127 6.43 8.28 -4.38
N HIS A 128 6.11 7.23 -3.61
CA HIS A 128 5.53 5.98 -4.12
C HIS A 128 4.00 6.00 -4.10
N SER A 129 3.39 7.17 -3.88
CA SER A 129 1.93 7.32 -3.74
C SER A 129 1.35 6.56 -2.54
N LEU A 130 2.15 6.39 -1.47
CA LEU A 130 1.67 5.91 -0.17
C LEU A 130 1.36 7.14 0.70
N THR A 131 0.12 7.22 1.17
CA THR A 131 -0.44 8.32 1.94
C THR A 131 -0.28 8.08 3.45
N GLU A 132 -0.62 9.08 4.26
CA GLU A 132 -0.60 8.93 5.72
C GLU A 132 -1.62 7.91 6.24
N ASP A 133 -2.75 7.75 5.54
CA ASP A 133 -3.78 6.77 5.88
C ASP A 133 -3.26 5.34 5.73
N ASP A 134 -2.32 5.12 4.80
CA ASP A 134 -1.70 3.81 4.55
C ASP A 134 -0.68 3.42 5.63
N LEU A 135 -0.27 4.35 6.50
CA LEU A 135 0.78 4.09 7.50
C LEU A 135 0.38 3.01 8.49
N ASP A 136 -0.91 2.95 8.84
CA ASP A 136 -1.44 1.98 9.80
C ASP A 136 -1.99 0.72 9.11
N GLU A 137 -1.98 0.67 7.77
CA GLU A 137 -2.25 -0.55 7.01
C GLU A 137 -1.08 -1.55 7.12
N THR A 138 -1.43 -2.85 7.05
CA THR A 138 -0.46 -3.95 7.15
C THR A 138 -0.13 -4.49 5.77
N PHE A 139 1.17 -4.57 5.47
CA PHE A 139 1.67 -5.06 4.18
C PHE A 139 2.60 -6.25 4.35
N ASN A 140 2.69 -7.08 3.32
CA ASN A 140 3.69 -8.13 3.24
C ASN A 140 5.08 -7.50 2.97
N VAL A 141 6.10 -7.91 3.72
CA VAL A 141 7.46 -7.33 3.59
C VAL A 141 8.31 -8.04 2.53
N GLY A 142 7.77 -9.10 1.92
CA GLY A 142 8.38 -9.84 0.82
C GLY A 142 9.74 -10.42 1.18
N SER A 143 10.79 -9.86 0.55
CA SER A 143 12.18 -10.31 0.74
C SER A 143 12.93 -9.57 1.85
N PHE A 144 12.25 -8.75 2.64
CA PHE A 144 12.85 -8.02 3.75
C PHE A 144 13.05 -8.96 4.95
N ALA A 145 14.32 -9.16 5.34
CA ALA A 145 14.75 -10.22 6.25
C ALA A 145 14.63 -9.83 7.74
N ILE A 146 13.48 -9.28 8.14
CA ILE A 146 13.18 -8.90 9.54
C ILE A 146 12.65 -10.07 10.39
N GLY A 147 12.36 -11.22 9.76
CA GLY A 147 11.83 -12.41 10.44
C GLY A 147 10.31 -12.39 10.66
N GLN A 148 9.59 -11.45 10.03
CA GLN A 148 8.13 -11.37 9.99
C GLN A 148 7.68 -11.36 8.52
N GLU A 149 6.52 -11.93 8.23
CA GLU A 149 5.98 -11.97 6.86
C GLU A 149 5.25 -10.68 6.48
N SER A 150 4.65 -10.00 7.47
CA SER A 150 3.93 -8.74 7.29
C SER A 150 4.12 -7.81 8.48
N MET A 151 4.01 -6.50 8.24
CA MET A 151 4.03 -5.47 9.28
C MET A 151 3.36 -4.18 8.80
N THR A 152 3.10 -3.24 9.70
CA THR A 152 2.53 -1.93 9.33
C THR A 152 3.51 -1.12 8.48
N LEU A 153 3.01 -0.31 7.55
CA LEU A 153 3.87 0.56 6.74
C LEU A 153 4.69 1.52 7.64
N ARG A 154 4.10 2.00 8.73
CA ARG A 154 4.77 2.84 9.73
C ARG A 154 6.00 2.16 10.33
N ASP A 155 5.87 0.91 10.77
CA ASP A 155 6.97 0.17 11.39
C ASP A 155 8.00 -0.26 10.35
N LEU A 156 7.55 -0.63 9.15
CA LEU A 156 8.43 -0.92 8.02
C LEU A 156 9.30 0.29 7.66
N HIS A 157 8.70 1.47 7.52
CA HIS A 157 9.41 2.69 7.19
C HIS A 157 10.48 3.03 8.25
N LYS A 158 10.13 2.93 9.54
CA LYS A 158 11.09 3.10 10.64
C LYS A 158 12.21 2.05 10.61
N ALA A 159 11.90 0.80 10.32
CA ALA A 159 12.88 -0.27 10.24
C ALA A 159 13.88 -0.05 9.09
N LEU A 160 13.39 0.38 7.92
CA LEU A 160 14.22 0.70 6.76
C LEU A 160 15.14 1.90 7.03
N GLN A 161 14.61 2.97 7.63
CA GLN A 161 15.42 4.12 8.03
C GLN A 161 16.52 3.73 9.02
N LYS A 162 16.21 2.93 10.05
CA LYS A 162 17.22 2.44 10.99
C LYS A 162 18.28 1.55 10.34
N THR A 163 17.88 0.70 9.41
CA THR A 163 18.78 -0.27 8.77
C THR A 163 19.73 0.39 7.77
N TYR A 164 19.24 1.31 6.94
CA TYR A 164 19.99 1.86 5.80
C TYR A 164 20.40 3.33 5.93
N CYS A 165 19.73 4.09 6.81
CA CYS A 165 19.98 5.52 7.00
C CYS A 165 20.53 5.85 8.41
N GLY A 166 20.91 4.84 9.20
CA GLY A 166 21.54 5.02 10.50
C GLY A 166 23.00 5.46 10.41
N SER A 167 23.83 4.99 11.34
CA SER A 167 25.27 5.27 11.35
C SER A 167 26.08 4.46 10.33
N ILE A 168 25.42 3.59 9.56
CA ILE A 168 26.02 2.71 8.55
C ILE A 168 25.31 2.96 7.23
N GLY A 169 26.09 3.28 6.18
CA GLY A 169 25.60 3.44 4.81
C GLY A 169 26.02 2.24 3.97
N ALA A 170 25.14 1.25 3.82
CA ALA A 170 25.45 0.03 3.09
C ALA A 170 25.23 0.21 1.58
N GLU A 171 26.29 0.03 0.79
CA GLU A 171 26.23 0.05 -0.67
C GLU A 171 26.63 -1.32 -1.25
N TYR A 172 25.63 -2.09 -1.70
CA TYR A 172 25.86 -3.46 -2.18
C TYR A 172 24.95 -3.86 -3.35
N MET A 173 23.92 -3.08 -3.66
CA MET A 173 22.94 -3.44 -4.69
C MET A 173 23.51 -3.45 -6.12
N HIS A 174 24.66 -2.80 -6.36
CA HIS A 174 25.40 -2.86 -7.62
C HIS A 174 25.99 -4.26 -7.91
N MET A 175 26.04 -5.15 -6.91
CA MET A 175 26.54 -6.52 -7.08
C MET A 175 25.61 -7.36 -7.97
N THR A 176 26.20 -8.13 -8.89
CA THR A 176 25.44 -9.02 -9.79
C THR A 176 25.03 -10.32 -9.10
N ASN A 177 25.84 -10.84 -8.16
CA ASN A 177 25.59 -12.09 -7.47
C ASN A 177 24.43 -11.98 -6.46
N THR A 178 23.31 -12.66 -6.76
CA THR A 178 22.12 -12.69 -5.91
C THR A 178 22.35 -13.33 -4.55
N ALA A 179 23.18 -14.37 -4.45
CA ALA A 179 23.45 -15.04 -3.18
C ALA A 179 24.18 -14.10 -2.20
N GLN A 180 25.14 -13.32 -2.71
CA GLN A 180 25.85 -12.32 -1.90
C GLN A 180 24.92 -11.19 -1.46
N LYS A 181 24.07 -10.68 -2.36
CA LYS A 181 23.06 -9.66 -2.00
C LYS A 181 22.12 -10.14 -0.89
N ARG A 182 21.59 -11.37 -1.02
CA ARG A 182 20.73 -11.97 0.01
C ARG A 182 21.45 -12.18 1.33
N TRP A 183 22.71 -12.57 1.30
CA TRP A 183 23.51 -12.73 2.51
C TRP A 183 23.68 -11.39 3.26
N ILE A 184 23.97 -10.31 2.54
CA ILE A 184 24.08 -8.96 3.12
C ILE A 184 22.72 -8.49 3.68
N GLN A 185 21.64 -8.68 2.91
CA GLN A 185 20.28 -8.36 3.36
C GLN A 185 19.94 -9.09 4.67
N GLN A 186 20.17 -10.40 4.73
CA GLN A 186 19.95 -11.18 5.94
C GLN A 186 20.74 -10.65 7.12
N ARG A 187 21.99 -10.22 6.91
CA ARG A 187 22.87 -9.76 8.00
C ARG A 187 22.49 -8.37 8.54
N LEU A 188 22.06 -7.46 7.66
CA LEU A 188 21.71 -6.08 8.03
C LEU A 188 20.26 -5.95 8.53
N GLU A 189 19.32 -6.55 7.81
CA GLU A 189 17.88 -6.37 8.03
C GLU A 189 17.40 -7.16 9.27
N SER A 190 18.00 -8.32 9.56
CA SER A 190 17.61 -9.13 10.72
C SER A 190 17.92 -8.47 12.07
N VAL A 191 18.88 -7.56 12.10
CA VAL A 191 19.25 -6.78 13.29
C VAL A 191 18.75 -5.35 13.23
N VAL A 192 18.03 -4.96 12.16
CA VAL A 192 17.49 -3.61 11.95
C VAL A 192 18.56 -2.52 12.13
N GLY A 193 19.78 -2.79 11.67
CA GLY A 193 20.94 -1.89 11.86
C GLY A 193 21.46 -1.75 13.30
N GLN A 194 20.95 -2.53 14.26
CA GLN A 194 21.32 -2.49 15.67
C GLN A 194 21.99 -3.80 16.11
N PRO A 195 23.33 -3.92 15.98
CA PRO A 195 24.03 -5.09 16.50
C PRO A 195 23.90 -5.15 18.03
N SER A 196 23.55 -6.33 18.54
CA SER A 196 23.57 -6.59 19.98
C SER A 196 24.97 -7.04 20.38
N PHE A 197 25.62 -6.26 21.25
CA PHE A 197 26.89 -6.61 21.89
C PHE A 197 26.66 -6.79 23.40
N ASP A 198 27.33 -7.78 23.98
CA ASP A 198 27.34 -7.96 25.43
C ASP A 198 28.13 -6.83 26.13
N SER A 199 28.10 -6.85 27.47
CA SER A 199 28.76 -5.82 28.27
C SER A 199 30.28 -5.83 28.14
N GLU A 200 30.89 -7.01 27.98
CA GLU A 200 32.35 -7.17 27.88
C GLU A 200 32.89 -6.59 26.56
N HIS A 201 32.21 -6.87 25.44
CA HIS A 201 32.56 -6.33 24.13
C HIS A 201 32.42 -4.81 24.06
N LYS A 202 31.44 -4.23 24.75
CA LYS A 202 31.25 -2.77 24.83
C LYS A 202 32.35 -2.04 25.60
N HIS A 203 32.98 -2.68 26.58
CA HIS A 203 34.08 -2.07 27.35
C HIS A 203 35.44 -2.20 26.66
N THR A 204 35.57 -3.13 25.71
CA THR A 204 36.82 -3.43 25.02
C THR A 204 37.01 -2.59 23.74
N SER A 205 35.94 -1.99 23.22
CA SER A 205 35.91 -1.29 21.92
C SER A 205 35.92 0.23 22.07
#